data_AF-A0A853IML5-F1
#
_entry.id   AF-A0A853IML5-F1
#
_cell.length_a   1.000
_cell.length_b   1.000
_cell.length_c   1.000
_cell.angle_alpha   90.00
_cell.angle_beta   90.00
_cell.angle_gamma   90.00
#
_symmetry.space_group_name_H-M   'P 1'
#
loop_
_entity.id
_entity.type
_entity.pdbx_description
1 polymer ?
#
loop_
_entity_poly.entity_id
_entity_poly.type
_entity_poly.pdbx_seq_one_letter_code
_entity_poly.pdbx_strand_id
1 'polypeptide(L)'
;MKTTALFRPIGPDQFEALKKLEFSQIPSHVFGQKFFYPQLHESFAKQIAKEWYLPKHGHAYVIRLEIACSYLEQFEVKRIGGPEHTEYRIPIEEKANFSRELVGKIEVIAEYQQDTIKQPFLFCRIGETTEAILSPAAGFQSHFQCLA
;
A
#
# COMPACT_ATOMS: atom_id res chain seq x y z
N MET A 1 12.84 -23.16 -19.29
CA MET A 1 11.75 -22.23 -19.67
C MET A 1 12.13 -20.85 -19.19
N LYS A 2 11.99 -19.81 -20.02
CA LYS A 2 12.34 -18.44 -19.64
C LYS A 2 11.14 -17.79 -18.96
N THR A 3 11.35 -17.16 -17.80
CA THR A 3 10.30 -16.47 -17.04
C THR A 3 10.64 -15.00 -16.84
N THR A 4 9.58 -14.21 -16.62
CA THR A 4 9.66 -12.82 -16.17
C THR A 4 8.99 -12.73 -14.80
N ALA A 5 9.69 -12.12 -13.85
CA ALA A 5 9.11 -11.80 -12.56
C ALA A 5 8.21 -10.58 -12.68
N LEU A 6 6.96 -10.73 -12.24
CA LEU A 6 6.00 -9.66 -12.13
C LEU A 6 5.57 -9.49 -10.68
N PHE A 7 5.10 -8.29 -10.35
CA PHE A 7 4.74 -7.91 -9.00
C PHE A 7 3.33 -7.36 -8.97
N ARG A 8 2.64 -7.53 -7.84
CA ARG A 8 1.33 -6.91 -7.65
C ARG A 8 1.05 -6.61 -6.18
N PRO A 9 0.58 -5.39 -5.85
CA PRO A 9 0.04 -5.10 -4.53
C PRO A 9 -1.35 -5.73 -4.39
N ILE A 10 -1.62 -6.31 -3.22
CA ILE A 10 -2.91 -6.92 -2.90
C ILE A 10 -3.38 -6.50 -1.50
N GLY A 11 -4.69 -6.53 -1.29
CA GLY A 11 -5.31 -6.32 0.02
C GLY A 11 -5.54 -7.64 0.78
N PRO A 12 -6.03 -7.57 2.03
CA PRO A 12 -6.26 -8.73 2.89
C PRO A 12 -7.22 -9.76 2.28
N ASP A 13 -8.33 -9.34 1.68
CA ASP A 13 -9.29 -10.27 1.08
C ASP A 13 -8.69 -11.09 -0.07
N GLN A 14 -7.83 -10.45 -0.88
CA GLN A 14 -7.13 -11.13 -1.97
C GLN A 14 -6.06 -12.08 -1.43
N PHE A 15 -5.37 -11.70 -0.35
CA PHE A 15 -4.42 -12.57 0.33
C PHE A 15 -5.10 -13.81 0.92
N GLU A 16 -6.25 -13.66 1.58
CA GLU A 16 -7.04 -14.80 2.07
C GLU A 16 -7.50 -15.71 0.93
N ALA A 17 -7.91 -15.14 -0.20
CA ALA A 17 -8.27 -15.92 -1.38
C ALA A 17 -7.07 -16.70 -1.95
N LEU A 18 -5.87 -16.11 -1.96
CA LEU A 18 -4.63 -16.79 -2.37
C LEU A 18 -4.27 -17.94 -1.42
N LYS A 19 -4.42 -17.75 -0.11
CA LYS A 19 -4.19 -18.82 0.88
C LYS A 19 -5.11 -20.01 0.67
N LYS A 20 -6.40 -19.78 0.40
CA LYS A 20 -7.37 -20.84 0.09
C LYS A 20 -7.01 -21.63 -1.18
N LEU A 21 -6.26 -21.01 -2.08
CA LEU A 21 -5.76 -21.61 -3.31
C LEU A 21 -4.31 -22.11 -3.17
N GLU A 22 -3.78 -22.15 -1.95
CA GLU A 22 -2.41 -22.55 -1.64
C GLU A 22 -1.34 -21.85 -2.50
N PHE A 23 -1.62 -20.60 -2.87
CA PHE A 23 -0.76 -19.77 -3.72
C PHE A 23 -0.46 -20.37 -5.10
N SER A 24 -1.34 -21.23 -5.62
CA SER A 24 -1.15 -21.93 -6.90
C SER A 24 -1.73 -21.20 -8.12
N GLN A 25 -2.64 -20.24 -7.91
CA GLN A 25 -3.29 -19.52 -9.00
C GLN A 25 -3.87 -18.17 -8.53
N ILE A 26 -4.18 -17.28 -9.47
CA ILE A 26 -4.80 -15.99 -9.18
C ILE A 26 -6.32 -16.20 -8.96
N PRO A 27 -6.91 -15.74 -7.83
CA PRO A 27 -8.33 -15.91 -7.55
C PRO A 27 -9.21 -15.15 -8.56
N SER A 28 -10.48 -15.51 -8.71
CA SER A 28 -11.44 -14.90 -9.66
C SER A 28 -11.63 -13.39 -9.44
N HIS A 29 -12.07 -12.67 -10.48
CA HIS A 29 -12.03 -11.20 -10.51
C HIS A 29 -13.18 -10.56 -9.73
N VAL A 30 -12.98 -9.28 -9.37
CA VAL A 30 -14.03 -8.44 -8.80
C VAL A 30 -14.87 -7.87 -9.94
N PHE A 31 -16.19 -7.82 -9.76
CA PHE A 31 -17.14 -7.31 -10.74
C PHE A 31 -16.74 -5.91 -11.25
N GLY A 32 -16.77 -5.69 -12.57
CA GLY A 32 -16.49 -4.41 -13.21
C GLY A 32 -15.01 -4.11 -13.53
N GLN A 33 -14.06 -4.96 -13.12
CA GLN A 33 -12.65 -4.81 -13.48
C GLN A 33 -12.37 -5.27 -14.92
N LYS A 34 -11.89 -4.36 -15.78
CA LYS A 34 -11.59 -4.66 -17.20
C LYS A 34 -10.20 -5.26 -17.45
N PHE A 35 -9.22 -4.94 -16.60
CA PHE A 35 -7.84 -5.37 -16.78
C PHE A 35 -7.18 -5.80 -15.46
N PHE A 36 -6.23 -6.73 -15.58
CA PHE A 36 -5.30 -7.18 -14.57
C PHE A 36 -3.95 -6.47 -14.78
N TYR A 37 -3.44 -5.79 -13.74
CA TYR A 37 -2.25 -4.94 -13.81
C TYR A 37 -1.10 -5.51 -12.96
N PRO A 38 -0.24 -6.37 -13.52
CA PRO A 38 1.01 -6.75 -12.88
C PRO A 38 2.13 -5.77 -13.28
N GLN A 39 2.93 -5.35 -12.30
CA GLN A 39 4.06 -4.44 -12.45
C GLN A 39 5.34 -5.21 -12.79
N LEU A 40 6.26 -4.59 -13.53
CA LEU A 40 7.56 -5.20 -13.85
C LEU A 40 8.61 -4.94 -12.76
N HIS A 41 8.38 -3.95 -11.89
CA HIS A 41 9.33 -3.55 -10.85
C HIS A 41 8.74 -3.75 -9.44
N GLU A 42 9.53 -4.40 -8.59
CA GLU A 42 9.20 -4.63 -7.18
C GLU A 42 9.05 -3.32 -6.40
N SER A 43 9.95 -2.37 -6.62
CA SER A 43 9.92 -1.03 -6.01
C SER A 43 8.59 -0.33 -6.24
N PHE A 44 8.10 -0.39 -7.49
CA PHE A 44 6.84 0.21 -7.87
C PHE A 44 5.64 -0.49 -7.22
N ALA A 45 5.60 -1.82 -7.22
CA ALA A 45 4.54 -2.55 -6.53
C ALA A 45 4.52 -2.28 -5.01
N LYS A 46 5.69 -2.17 -4.38
CA LYS A 46 5.83 -1.77 -2.96
C LYS A 46 5.34 -0.35 -2.72
N GLN A 47 5.62 0.58 -3.63
CA GLN A 47 5.12 1.95 -3.54
C GLN A 47 3.59 1.97 -3.59
N ILE A 48 2.98 1.30 -4.58
CA ILE A 48 1.51 1.21 -4.68
C ILE A 48 0.91 0.57 -3.42
N ALA A 49 1.53 -0.49 -2.89
CA ALA A 49 1.07 -1.14 -1.67
C ALA A 49 1.01 -0.15 -0.50
N LYS A 50 2.06 0.64 -0.28
CA LYS A 50 2.16 1.60 0.83
C LYS A 50 1.26 2.82 0.66
N GLU A 51 1.18 3.38 -0.54
CA GLU A 51 0.49 4.65 -0.79
C GLU A 51 -1.01 4.45 -1.04
N TRP A 52 -1.44 3.28 -1.54
CA TRP A 52 -2.82 3.08 -2.00
C TRP A 52 -3.53 1.94 -1.26
N TYR A 53 -2.90 0.78 -1.10
CA TYR A 53 -3.56 -0.37 -0.45
C TYR A 53 -3.56 -0.24 1.07
N LEU A 54 -2.43 0.13 1.66
CA LEU A 54 -2.27 0.24 3.10
C LEU A 54 -3.27 1.24 3.73
N PRO A 55 -3.43 2.48 3.21
CA PRO A 55 -4.38 3.43 3.80
C PRO A 55 -5.84 3.03 3.60
N LYS A 56 -6.12 2.27 2.54
CA LYS A 56 -7.48 1.83 2.20
C LYS A 56 -7.94 0.62 3.00
N HIS A 57 -7.02 -0.30 3.30
CA HIS A 57 -7.34 -1.61 3.86
C HIS A 57 -6.73 -1.86 5.24
N GLY A 58 -5.86 -0.98 5.74
CA GLY A 58 -5.11 -1.16 6.99
C GLY A 58 -3.99 -2.21 6.92
N HIS A 59 -4.02 -3.07 5.90
CA HIS A 59 -3.02 -4.09 5.58
C HIS A 59 -2.79 -4.13 4.07
N ALA A 60 -1.56 -4.35 3.65
CA ALA A 60 -1.20 -4.53 2.24
C ALA A 60 -0.08 -5.55 2.09
N TYR A 61 -0.11 -6.29 0.99
CA TYR A 61 0.92 -7.26 0.65
C TYR A 61 1.44 -6.98 -0.76
N VAL A 62 2.66 -7.42 -1.05
CA VAL A 62 3.19 -7.48 -2.41
C VAL A 62 3.48 -8.93 -2.75
N ILE A 63 2.91 -9.39 -3.85
CA ILE A 63 3.18 -10.71 -4.39
C ILE A 63 4.12 -10.65 -5.58
N ARG A 64 4.93 -11.70 -5.73
CA ARG A 64 5.76 -11.98 -6.91
C ARG A 64 5.17 -13.16 -7.69
N LEU A 65 5.21 -13.04 -9.00
CA LEU A 65 4.66 -13.98 -9.97
C LEU A 65 5.72 -14.28 -11.01
N GLU A 66 6.12 -15.54 -11.17
CA GLU A 66 6.98 -15.96 -12.27
C GLU A 66 6.10 -16.42 -13.43
N ILE A 67 6.14 -15.70 -14.55
CA ILE A 67 5.29 -15.97 -15.72
C ILE A 67 6.15 -16.32 -16.92
N ALA A 68 5.72 -17.30 -17.73
CA ALA A 68 6.40 -17.65 -18.97
C ALA A 68 6.52 -16.44 -19.92
N CYS A 69 7.74 -16.15 -20.40
CA CYS A 69 7.96 -15.01 -21.30
C CYS A 69 7.14 -15.10 -22.60
N SER A 70 7.00 -16.32 -23.15
CA SER A 70 6.24 -16.57 -24.39
C SER A 70 4.78 -16.13 -24.28
N TYR A 71 4.17 -16.25 -23.10
CA TYR A 71 2.83 -15.76 -22.86
C TYR A 71 2.79 -14.23 -22.78
N LEU A 72 3.80 -13.59 -22.20
CA LEU A 72 3.84 -12.13 -22.04
C LEU A 72 4.13 -11.37 -23.34
N GLU A 73 4.73 -12.01 -24.33
CA GLU A 73 5.07 -11.40 -25.63
C GLU A 73 3.85 -10.87 -26.41
N GLN A 74 2.64 -11.36 -26.10
CA GLN A 74 1.40 -10.87 -26.72
C GLN A 74 0.90 -9.54 -26.11
N PHE A 75 1.45 -9.10 -24.98
CA PHE A 75 1.02 -7.91 -24.27
C PHE A 75 2.07 -6.80 -24.35
N GLU A 76 1.61 -5.57 -24.54
CA GLU A 76 2.47 -4.40 -24.53
C GLU A 76 2.73 -3.91 -23.11
N VAL A 77 4.00 -3.63 -22.79
CA VAL A 77 4.39 -2.96 -21.55
C VAL A 77 3.97 -1.49 -21.63
N LYS A 78 3.21 -1.04 -20.64
CA LYS A 78 2.77 0.36 -20.51
C LYS A 78 3.58 1.06 -19.43
N ARG A 79 4.06 2.26 -19.73
CA ARG A 79 4.69 3.15 -18.76
C ARG A 79 3.71 4.23 -18.35
N ILE A 80 3.45 4.34 -17.05
CA ILE A 80 2.46 5.27 -16.48
C ILE A 80 3.09 6.41 -15.65
N GLY A 81 4.41 6.49 -15.61
CA GLY A 81 5.15 7.53 -14.91
C GLY A 81 6.65 7.44 -15.14
N GLY A 82 7.42 7.37 -14.04
CA GLY A 82 8.86 7.20 -14.07
C GLY A 82 9.33 5.92 -14.78
N PRO A 83 10.64 5.74 -14.99
CA PRO A 83 11.19 4.59 -15.70
C PRO A 83 10.79 3.24 -15.08
N GLU A 84 10.63 3.18 -13.75
CA GLU A 84 10.20 1.97 -13.03
C GLU A 84 8.68 1.77 -12.98
N HIS A 85 7.90 2.75 -13.45
CA HIS A 85 6.43 2.71 -13.39
C HIS A 85 5.87 2.02 -14.63
N THR A 86 6.26 0.76 -14.80
CA THR A 86 5.86 -0.08 -15.93
C THR A 86 4.96 -1.22 -15.49
N GLU A 87 3.93 -1.49 -16.31
CA GLU A 87 2.90 -2.49 -16.05
C GLU A 87 2.50 -3.20 -17.34
N TYR A 88 1.99 -4.41 -17.22
CA TYR A 88 1.14 -4.99 -18.26
C TYR A 88 -0.33 -4.60 -18.02
N ARG A 89 -1.10 -4.54 -19.10
CA ARG A 89 -2.56 -4.38 -19.05
C ARG A 89 -3.21 -5.61 -19.66
N ILE A 90 -3.37 -6.64 -18.86
CA ILE A 90 -3.87 -7.94 -19.32
C ILE A 90 -5.40 -7.91 -19.24
N PRO A 91 -6.15 -8.19 -20.32
CA PRO A 91 -7.60 -8.26 -20.28
C PRO A 91 -8.08 -9.22 -19.17
N ILE A 92 -9.18 -8.91 -18.51
CA ILE A 92 -9.63 -9.74 -17.38
C ILE A 92 -10.03 -11.15 -17.83
N GLU A 93 -10.46 -11.29 -19.08
CA GLU A 93 -10.78 -12.54 -19.75
C GLU A 93 -9.55 -13.45 -19.87
N GLU A 94 -8.36 -12.87 -20.01
CA GLU A 94 -7.10 -13.59 -20.12
C GLU A 94 -6.54 -14.08 -18.77
N LYS A 95 -7.15 -13.70 -17.64
CA LYS A 95 -6.61 -14.03 -16.32
C LYS A 95 -6.55 -15.54 -16.04
N ALA A 96 -7.46 -16.31 -16.62
CA ALA A 96 -7.42 -17.76 -16.53
C ALA A 96 -6.18 -18.33 -17.25
N ASN A 97 -5.85 -17.79 -18.42
CA ASN A 97 -4.63 -18.15 -19.15
C ASN A 97 -3.39 -17.70 -18.39
N PHE A 98 -3.39 -16.46 -17.87
CA PHE A 98 -2.32 -15.95 -17.02
C PHE A 98 -1.99 -16.89 -15.85
N SER A 99 -3.02 -17.45 -15.21
CA SER A 99 -2.83 -18.36 -14.08
C SER A 99 -2.24 -19.71 -14.49
N ARG A 100 -2.49 -20.18 -15.72
CA ARG A 100 -1.88 -21.41 -16.26
C ARG A 100 -0.41 -21.23 -16.62
N GLU A 101 -0.03 -20.00 -16.97
CA GLU A 101 1.34 -19.63 -17.35
C GLU A 101 2.20 -19.25 -16.14
N LEU A 102 1.64 -19.36 -14.93
CA LEU A 102 2.36 -19.24 -13.67
C LEU A 102 3.32 -20.41 -13.49
N VAL A 103 4.56 -20.07 -13.14
CA VAL A 103 5.66 -21.01 -12.97
C VAL A 103 5.99 -21.09 -11.49
N GLY A 104 5.60 -22.19 -10.85
CA GLY A 104 5.76 -22.34 -9.40
C GLY A 104 4.63 -21.69 -8.61
N LYS A 105 4.92 -21.27 -7.37
CA LYS A 105 3.94 -20.68 -6.47
C LYS A 105 4.04 -19.16 -6.45
N ILE A 106 2.94 -18.52 -6.10
CA ILE A 106 2.90 -17.08 -5.83
C ILE A 106 3.62 -16.82 -4.51
N GLU A 107 4.61 -15.93 -4.53
CA GLU A 107 5.41 -15.60 -3.35
C GLU A 107 4.94 -14.27 -2.75
N VAL A 108 4.86 -14.17 -1.43
CA VAL A 108 4.64 -12.90 -0.74
C VAL A 108 6.01 -12.35 -0.36
N ILE A 109 6.36 -11.21 -0.94
CA ILE A 109 7.70 -10.62 -0.81
C ILE A 109 7.73 -9.37 0.09
N ALA A 110 6.55 -8.83 0.42
CA ALA A 110 6.42 -7.75 1.39
C ALA A 110 5.03 -7.78 2.03
N GLU A 111 4.99 -7.38 3.29
CA GLU A 111 3.78 -7.18 4.08
C GLU A 111 3.89 -5.83 4.79
N TYR A 112 2.78 -5.09 4.83
CA TYR A 112 2.66 -3.82 5.50
C TYR A 112 1.38 -3.83 6.33
N GLN A 113 1.50 -3.35 7.57
CA GLN A 113 0.38 -3.14 8.48
C GLN A 113 0.42 -1.69 8.95
N GLN A 114 -0.74 -1.05 9.01
CA GLN A 114 -0.81 0.32 9.50
C GLN A 114 -0.66 0.26 11.01
N ASP A 115 0.41 0.86 11.53
CA ASP A 115 0.57 1.02 12.96
C ASP A 115 -0.63 1.82 13.46
N THR A 116 -1.48 1.15 14.23
CA THR A 116 -2.56 1.82 14.94
C THR A 116 -1.91 2.57 16.09
N ILE A 117 -1.24 3.69 15.80
CA ILE A 117 -1.11 4.72 16.82
C ILE A 117 -2.54 5.21 17.03
N LYS A 118 -3.26 4.55 17.95
CA LYS A 118 -4.34 5.21 18.66
C LYS A 118 -3.68 6.47 19.18
N GLN A 119 -4.00 7.61 18.59
CA GLN A 119 -3.55 8.87 19.17
C GLN A 119 -3.93 8.78 20.65
N PRO A 120 -2.99 8.88 21.60
CA PRO A 120 -3.43 9.29 22.92
C PRO A 120 -4.06 10.64 22.63
N PHE A 121 -5.37 10.74 22.83
CA PHE A 121 -6.03 12.03 22.90
C PHE A 121 -5.20 12.84 23.89
N LEU A 122 -4.33 13.71 23.39
CA LEU A 122 -3.64 14.68 24.21
C LEU A 122 -4.67 15.78 24.47
N PHE A 123 -5.73 15.42 25.19
CA PHE A 123 -6.43 16.38 26.01
C PHE A 123 -5.42 16.78 27.09
N CYS A 124 -4.63 17.80 26.80
CA CYS A 124 -3.97 18.58 27.83
C CYS A 124 -5.08 19.27 28.64
N ARG A 125 -5.67 18.52 29.58
CA ARG A 125 -6.33 19.08 30.75
C ARG A 125 -5.33 18.95 31.88
N ILE A 126 -4.52 19.98 32.05
CA ILE A 126 -3.92 20.29 33.35
C ILE A 126 -4.10 21.80 33.52
N GLY A 127 -5.27 22.17 34.03
CA GLY A 127 -5.32 23.32 34.91
C GLY A 127 -4.75 22.84 36.23
N GLU A 128 -3.58 23.36 36.60
CA GLU A 128 -3.09 23.50 37.98
C GLU A 128 -1.65 24.02 37.94
N THR A 129 -1.26 24.68 39.05
CA THR A 129 0.02 25.33 39.37
C THR A 129 0.06 26.82 38.97
N THR A 130 0.21 27.80 39.86
CA THR A 130 0.63 27.80 41.27
C THR A 130 0.23 29.13 41.91
N GLU A 131 -0.29 29.11 43.14
CA GLU A 131 -0.25 30.29 44.02
C GLU A 131 1.22 30.62 44.33
N ALA A 132 1.66 31.81 43.93
CA ALA A 132 2.93 32.39 44.39
C ALA A 132 2.61 33.54 45.35
N ILE A 133 2.88 33.32 46.63
CA ILE A 133 2.78 34.31 47.70
C ILE A 133 4.21 34.76 48.09
N LEU A 134 4.42 36.09 48.05
CA LEU A 134 5.50 36.94 48.63
C LEU A 134 6.91 36.85 47.98
N SER A 135 7.67 37.92 47.66
CA SER A 135 7.54 39.40 47.56
C SER A 135 8.92 39.92 46.99
N PRO A 136 9.26 41.22 46.93
CA PRO A 136 9.28 42.07 45.73
C PRO A 136 10.68 42.58 45.31
N ALA A 137 10.93 42.82 44.01
CA ALA A 137 11.81 43.91 43.53
C ALA A 137 11.87 43.96 41.99
N ALA A 138 11.99 45.18 41.48
CA ALA A 138 12.32 45.58 40.10
C ALA A 138 11.19 45.43 39.07
N GLY A 139 10.57 46.57 38.77
CA GLY A 139 9.48 46.68 37.82
C GLY A 139 9.91 46.64 36.36
N PHE A 140 8.93 46.36 35.51
CA PHE A 140 8.84 46.97 34.19
C PHE A 140 7.35 47.05 33.81
N GLN A 141 6.87 48.27 33.63
CA GLN A 141 5.53 48.55 33.11
C GLN A 141 5.51 48.25 31.61
N SER A 142 4.45 47.59 31.13
CA SER A 142 3.78 48.03 29.90
C SER A 142 2.34 47.51 29.89
N HIS A 143 1.42 48.48 29.89
CA HIS A 143 0.02 48.30 29.56
C HIS A 143 -0.14 47.81 28.12
N PHE A 144 -0.99 46.81 27.89
CA PHE A 144 -1.84 46.77 26.70
C PHE A 144 -3.21 46.21 27.08
N GLN A 145 -4.21 47.09 27.02
CA GLN A 145 -5.63 46.76 27.09
C GLN A 145 -6.06 46.01 25.84
N CYS A 146 -6.94 45.02 26.02
CA CYS A 146 -7.74 44.42 24.96
C CYS A 146 -9.04 45.24 24.81
N LEU A 147 -9.39 45.61 23.57
CA LEU A 147 -10.69 46.03 22.99
C LEU A 147 -10.34 46.82 21.71
N ALA A 148 -10.78 46.49 20.50
CA ALA A 148 -11.97 45.79 20.03
C ALA A 148 -11.67 44.84 18.86
#